data_AF-A0A9C9UAL9-F1
#
_entry.id   AF-A0A9C9UAL9-F1
#
_cell.length_a   1.000
_cell.length_b   1.000
_cell.length_c   1.000
_cell.angle_alpha   90.00
_cell.angle_beta   90.00
_cell.angle_gamma   90.00
#
_symmetry.space_group_name_H-M   'P 1'
#
loop_
_entity.id
_entity.type
_entity.pdbx_description
1 polymer ?
#
loop_
_entity_poly.entity_id
_entity_poly.type
_entity_poly.pdbx_seq_one_letter_code
_entity_poly.pdbx_strand_id
1 'polypeptide(L)'
;MGCCESSRESPAVSAEDSAAALTLALAGNPNCGKSALFNTLTGIRQKTGNWPGVTVDRKEGRFALGGQTATLIDLPGTYSLDSSSPDEEVTRQYLLSGDADLIVNVVDASNLERNLYFTVQLLEMGVPMVLALNMMDVARKQGMEIDIARLSEELGCPVVAVVAPSGEGLDALKAAILSVRAGAATGGFRLAHDEVVEEAIGELLPAVEALPAGQGDSRHPHNAHWLALKMLEGDSQALALADDALRTRIDALRHDIEQRVDEDIDIYLPDSRFGHAHALAQTVLRQRGKLGKTVSDRIDAVVLHRWFGIPVFLLVMYLMFMFTINLGGAFVDFFDGLGNAIFVDGFKSLIEGWMPP
;
A
#
# COMPACT_ATOMS: atom_id res chain seq x y z
N MET A 1 63.28 -33.24 -14.78
CA MET A 1 62.61 -33.20 -13.47
C MET A 1 62.82 -31.82 -12.88
N GLY A 2 61.73 -31.04 -12.77
CA GLY A 2 61.56 -29.92 -11.83
C GLY A 2 62.42 -28.66 -12.00
N CYS A 3 61.93 -27.69 -12.78
CA CYS A 3 62.16 -26.26 -12.53
C CYS A 3 60.95 -25.71 -11.77
N CYS A 4 61.16 -24.99 -10.66
CA CYS A 4 60.19 -24.04 -10.11
C CYS A 4 60.98 -22.94 -9.38
N GLU A 5 61.10 -21.81 -10.06
CA GLU A 5 61.54 -20.53 -9.52
C GLU A 5 60.42 -19.86 -8.73
N SER A 6 60.86 -19.04 -7.77
CA SER A 6 60.06 -18.24 -6.85
C SER A 6 59.29 -17.11 -7.52
N SER A 7 58.40 -16.51 -6.71
CA SER A 7 57.82 -15.16 -6.78
C SER A 7 56.56 -14.95 -7.63
N ARG A 8 55.41 -14.88 -6.93
CA ARG A 8 54.34 -13.92 -7.21
C ARG A 8 53.78 -13.38 -5.90
N GLU A 9 54.18 -12.16 -5.58
CA GLU A 9 53.43 -11.26 -4.71
C GLU A 9 52.03 -11.07 -5.29
N SER A 10 51.00 -11.24 -4.46
CA SER A 10 49.65 -10.74 -4.73
C SER A 10 49.50 -9.41 -4.02
N PRO A 11 49.31 -8.27 -4.70
CA PRO A 11 48.99 -7.04 -4.01
C PRO A 11 47.48 -6.94 -3.79
N ALA A 12 47.12 -6.92 -2.51
CA ALA A 12 46.08 -6.12 -1.89
C ALA A 12 44.67 -6.20 -2.48
N VAL A 13 43.84 -7.07 -1.91
CA VAL A 13 42.43 -6.74 -1.70
C VAL A 13 42.42 -5.54 -0.76
N SER A 14 42.13 -4.36 -1.31
CA SER A 14 42.01 -3.13 -0.54
C SER A 14 40.90 -3.31 0.48
N ALA A 15 41.29 -3.18 1.75
CA ALA A 15 40.42 -3.01 2.89
C ALA A 15 39.73 -1.63 2.76
N GLU A 16 38.66 -1.58 1.97
CA GLU A 16 37.64 -0.54 2.07
C GLU A 16 36.47 -1.13 2.86
N ASP A 17 36.46 -0.77 4.14
CA ASP A 17 35.38 -0.83 5.12
C ASP A 17 34.05 -1.45 4.64
N SER A 18 33.74 -2.64 5.18
CA SER A 18 32.44 -3.28 5.08
C SER A 18 31.40 -2.55 5.93
N ALA A 19 31.01 -1.33 5.53
CA ALA A 19 29.76 -0.75 5.99
C ALA A 19 28.63 -1.70 5.55
N ALA A 20 27.87 -2.24 6.50
CA ALA A 20 26.77 -3.17 6.22
C ALA A 20 25.85 -2.54 5.16
N ALA A 21 25.55 -3.31 4.11
CA ALA A 21 24.74 -2.82 3.00
C ALA A 21 23.34 -2.43 3.50
N LEU A 22 23.01 -1.14 3.38
CA LEU A 22 21.72 -0.60 3.80
C LEU A 22 20.58 -1.27 3.05
N THR A 23 19.61 -1.81 3.78
CA THR A 23 18.41 -2.45 3.23
C THR A 23 17.16 -1.64 3.55
N LEU A 24 16.39 -1.30 2.52
CA LEU A 24 15.19 -0.49 2.62
C LEU A 24 13.97 -1.32 2.21
N ALA A 25 12.88 -1.18 2.96
CA ALA A 25 11.58 -1.71 2.59
C ALA A 25 10.76 -0.64 1.87
N LEU A 26 10.21 -0.94 0.70
CA LEU A 26 9.26 -0.08 0.02
C LEU A 26 7.84 -0.57 0.33
N ALA A 27 7.11 0.19 1.14
CA ALA A 27 5.76 -0.13 1.59
C ALA A 27 4.76 0.92 1.07
N GLY A 28 3.49 0.56 0.96
CA GLY A 28 2.43 1.49 0.57
C GLY A 28 1.24 0.78 -0.04
N ASN A 29 0.14 1.51 -0.23
CA ASN A 29 -1.08 0.93 -0.76
C ASN A 29 -0.96 0.46 -2.22
N PRO A 30 -1.82 -0.47 -2.67
CA PRO A 30 -2.00 -0.71 -4.10
C PRO A 30 -2.25 0.59 -4.85
N ASN A 31 -1.63 0.70 -6.03
CA ASN A 31 -1.78 1.85 -6.94
C ASN A 31 -1.27 3.21 -6.43
N CYS A 32 -0.53 3.29 -5.31
CA CYS A 32 0.11 4.55 -4.87
C CYS A 32 1.35 4.97 -5.67
N GLY A 33 1.70 4.21 -6.72
CA GLY A 33 2.89 4.43 -7.54
C GLY A 33 4.17 3.83 -6.95
N LYS A 34 4.06 2.91 -5.99
CA LYS A 34 5.15 2.10 -5.42
C LYS A 34 6.05 1.47 -6.50
N SER A 35 5.47 0.72 -7.44
CA SER A 35 6.24 0.11 -8.54
C SER A 35 6.93 1.13 -9.44
N ALA A 36 6.33 2.31 -9.66
CA ALA A 36 6.96 3.37 -10.42
C ALA A 36 8.19 3.91 -9.67
N LEU A 37 8.07 4.16 -8.37
CA LEU A 37 9.19 4.61 -7.53
C LEU A 37 10.31 3.58 -7.47
N PHE A 38 9.96 2.30 -7.30
CA PHE A 38 10.90 1.18 -7.32
C PHE A 38 11.71 1.14 -8.62
N ASN A 39 11.03 1.22 -9.77
CA ASN A 39 11.66 1.19 -11.07
C ASN A 39 12.54 2.42 -11.30
N THR A 40 12.10 3.62 -10.90
CA THR A 40 12.89 4.84 -11.09
C THR A 40 14.14 4.86 -10.20
N LEU A 41 14.08 4.28 -8.99
CA LEU A 41 15.24 4.18 -8.10
C LEU A 41 16.25 3.11 -8.56
N THR A 42 15.77 1.92 -8.94
CA THR A 42 16.63 0.74 -9.17
C THR A 42 17.02 0.56 -10.65
N GLY A 43 16.24 1.12 -11.57
CA GLY A 43 16.42 0.98 -13.01
C GLY A 43 16.45 -0.49 -13.44
N ILE A 44 17.52 -0.89 -14.11
CA ILE A 44 17.70 -2.28 -14.59
C ILE A 44 18.23 -3.24 -13.51
N ARG A 45 18.65 -2.74 -12.35
CA ARG A 45 19.35 -3.54 -11.32
C ARG A 45 18.34 -4.17 -10.36
N GLN A 46 17.39 -4.91 -10.90
CA GLN A 46 16.32 -5.56 -10.14
C GLN A 46 16.23 -7.05 -10.45
N LYS A 47 15.74 -7.81 -9.47
CA LYS A 47 15.47 -9.25 -9.54
C LYS A 47 14.05 -9.48 -9.04
N THR A 48 13.36 -10.40 -9.69
CA THR A 48 12.05 -10.89 -9.27
C THR A 48 12.17 -12.36 -8.89
N GLY A 49 11.58 -12.73 -7.77
CA GLY A 49 11.39 -14.11 -7.33
C GLY A 49 10.09 -14.21 -6.55
N ASN A 50 9.98 -15.21 -5.69
CA ASN A 50 8.83 -15.38 -4.79
C ASN A 50 9.29 -15.28 -3.34
N TRP A 51 8.40 -14.85 -2.46
CA TRP A 51 8.62 -14.96 -1.03
C TRP A 51 8.65 -16.43 -0.60
N PRO A 52 9.48 -16.82 0.38
CA PRO A 52 9.59 -18.22 0.80
C PRO A 52 8.24 -18.80 1.22
N GLY A 53 7.87 -19.96 0.67
CA GLY A 53 6.68 -20.70 1.08
C GLY A 53 5.34 -20.16 0.56
N VAL A 54 5.31 -19.08 -0.21
CA VAL A 54 4.08 -18.48 -0.75
C VAL A 54 4.21 -18.10 -2.23
N THR A 55 3.08 -17.87 -2.89
CA THR A 55 3.00 -17.47 -4.31
C THR A 55 3.06 -15.96 -4.51
N VAL A 56 3.54 -15.22 -3.51
CA VAL A 56 3.62 -13.75 -3.54
C VAL A 56 4.93 -13.34 -4.21
N ASP A 57 4.85 -12.46 -5.20
CA ASP A 57 6.02 -11.92 -5.90
C ASP A 57 6.93 -11.13 -4.95
N ARG A 58 8.23 -11.38 -5.03
CA ARG A 58 9.28 -10.64 -4.31
C ARG A 58 10.16 -9.91 -5.31
N LYS A 59 10.17 -8.57 -5.28
CA LYS A 59 11.11 -7.77 -6.09
C LYS A 59 12.17 -7.16 -5.21
N GLU A 60 13.41 -7.32 -5.62
CA GLU A 60 14.60 -6.76 -4.96
C GLU A 60 15.39 -5.97 -6.00
N GLY A 61 15.79 -4.75 -5.67
CA GLY A 61 16.62 -3.94 -6.53
C GLY A 61 17.75 -3.25 -5.79
N ARG A 62 18.74 -2.76 -6.54
CA ARG A 62 19.90 -2.07 -5.97
C ARG A 62 20.10 -0.72 -6.61
N PHE A 63 20.40 0.28 -5.79
CA PHE A 63 20.62 1.65 -6.25
C PHE A 63 21.73 2.35 -5.45
N ALA A 64 22.29 3.42 -6.02
CA ALA A 64 23.30 4.22 -5.36
C ALA A 64 22.65 5.22 -4.40
N LEU A 65 23.15 5.25 -3.17
CA LEU A 65 22.66 6.12 -2.10
C LEU A 65 23.85 6.53 -1.23
N GLY A 66 24.17 7.83 -1.18
CA GLY A 66 25.26 8.34 -0.32
C GLY A 66 26.65 7.77 -0.63
N GLY A 67 26.93 7.43 -1.90
CA GLY A 67 28.21 6.82 -2.30
C GLY A 67 28.31 5.30 -2.08
N GLN A 68 27.32 4.68 -1.44
CA GLN A 68 27.23 3.23 -1.25
C GLN A 68 26.08 2.62 -2.06
N THR A 69 26.07 1.29 -2.18
CA THR A 69 24.95 0.55 -2.79
C THR A 69 23.96 0.17 -1.71
N ALA A 70 22.71 0.61 -1.85
CA ALA A 70 21.59 0.19 -1.01
C ALA A 70 20.72 -0.86 -1.73
N THR A 71 20.14 -1.76 -0.94
CA THR A 71 19.13 -2.73 -1.39
C THR A 71 17.75 -2.16 -1.12
N LEU A 72 16.84 -2.29 -2.09
CA LEU A 72 15.44 -1.91 -1.96
C LEU A 72 14.58 -3.16 -2.19
N ILE A 73 13.75 -3.51 -1.21
CA ILE A 73 12.79 -4.61 -1.29
C ILE A 73 11.40 -4.03 -1.52
N ASP A 74 10.75 -4.42 -2.61
CA ASP A 74 9.36 -4.06 -2.89
C ASP A 74 8.44 -4.99 -2.10
N LEU A 75 7.72 -4.46 -1.12
CA LEU A 75 6.70 -5.23 -0.41
C LEU A 75 5.42 -5.27 -1.23
N PRO A 76 4.57 -6.30 -1.08
CA PRO A 76 3.22 -6.31 -1.64
C PRO A 76 2.47 -5.01 -1.29
N GLY A 77 1.63 -4.53 -2.20
CA GLY A 77 0.78 -3.39 -1.89
C GLY A 77 -0.38 -3.83 -1.01
N THR A 78 -0.52 -3.27 0.18
CA THR A 78 -1.58 -3.68 1.12
C THR A 78 -2.36 -2.48 1.66
N TYR A 79 -3.57 -2.71 2.19
CA TYR A 79 -4.38 -1.65 2.81
C TYR A 79 -4.29 -1.62 4.33
N SER A 80 -3.97 -2.76 4.95
CA SER A 80 -3.68 -2.89 6.37
C SER A 80 -2.59 -3.95 6.60
N LEU A 81 -2.28 -4.20 7.87
CA LEU A 81 -1.34 -5.20 8.36
C LEU A 81 -2.04 -6.23 9.26
N ASP A 82 -3.35 -6.44 9.04
CA ASP A 82 -4.18 -7.36 9.81
C ASP A 82 -4.01 -8.83 9.39
N SER A 83 -3.11 -9.12 8.44
CA SER A 83 -2.74 -10.47 7.97
C SER A 83 -3.90 -11.30 7.40
N SER A 84 -4.88 -10.64 6.78
CA SER A 84 -6.04 -11.31 6.19
C SER A 84 -5.75 -11.94 4.82
N SER A 85 -4.62 -11.56 4.20
CA SER A 85 -4.17 -12.07 2.91
C SER A 85 -2.68 -12.46 2.93
N PRO A 86 -2.23 -13.33 2.01
CA PRO A 86 -0.80 -13.68 1.89
C PRO A 86 0.11 -12.45 1.69
N ASP A 87 -0.39 -11.43 0.98
CA ASP A 87 0.33 -10.19 0.72
C ASP A 87 0.53 -9.37 2.01
N GLU A 88 -0.51 -9.29 2.84
CA GLU A 88 -0.47 -8.65 4.16
C GLU A 88 0.44 -9.40 5.13
N GLU A 89 0.35 -10.72 5.15
CA GLU A 89 1.18 -11.58 5.99
C GLU A 89 2.67 -11.41 5.67
N VAL A 90 3.02 -11.48 4.39
CA VAL A 90 4.41 -11.27 3.93
C VAL A 90 4.93 -9.89 4.31
N THR A 91 4.11 -8.85 4.11
CA THR A 91 4.48 -7.47 4.43
C THR A 91 4.73 -7.32 5.94
N ARG A 92 3.81 -7.82 6.76
CA ARG A 92 3.90 -7.82 8.22
C ARG A 92 5.14 -8.56 8.71
N GLN A 93 5.33 -9.81 8.28
CA GLN A 93 6.47 -10.63 8.69
C GLN A 93 7.82 -10.00 8.33
N TYR A 94 7.94 -9.45 7.12
CA TYR A 94 9.19 -8.84 6.68
C TYR A 94 9.52 -7.56 7.46
N LEU A 95 8.52 -6.71 7.75
CA LEU A 95 8.74 -5.51 8.54
C LEU A 95 9.15 -5.83 9.99
N LEU A 96 8.68 -6.95 10.53
CA LEU A 96 9.00 -7.41 11.88
C LEU A 96 10.28 -8.24 11.97
N SER A 97 10.83 -8.72 10.85
CA SER A 97 12.03 -9.56 10.86
C SER A 97 13.30 -8.81 11.26
N GLY A 98 13.28 -7.47 11.16
CA GLY A 98 14.45 -6.62 11.37
C GLY A 98 15.41 -6.59 10.18
N ASP A 99 15.03 -7.18 9.03
CA ASP A 99 15.87 -7.20 7.82
C ASP A 99 15.97 -5.82 7.14
N ALA A 100 14.96 -4.96 7.32
CA ALA A 100 14.93 -3.61 6.78
C ALA A 100 15.43 -2.60 7.82
N ASP A 101 16.43 -1.79 7.43
CA ASP A 101 16.95 -0.70 8.25
C ASP A 101 15.97 0.49 8.33
N LEU A 102 15.14 0.68 7.29
CA LEU A 102 14.19 1.79 7.17
C LEU A 102 13.08 1.48 6.14
N ILE A 103 11.89 2.02 6.39
CA ILE A 103 10.74 1.96 5.47
C ILE A 103 10.68 3.23 4.62
N VAL A 104 10.61 3.08 3.30
CA VAL A 104 10.15 4.12 2.38
C VAL A 104 8.66 3.89 2.17
N ASN A 105 7.83 4.67 2.87
CA ASN A 105 6.37 4.58 2.77
C ASN A 105 5.87 5.45 1.61
N VAL A 106 5.28 4.82 0.60
CA VAL A 106 4.76 5.48 -0.60
C VAL A 106 3.29 5.77 -0.42
N VAL A 107 2.94 7.06 -0.44
CA VAL A 107 1.59 7.56 -0.21
C VAL A 107 1.12 8.35 -1.42
N ASP A 108 -0.06 8.02 -1.94
CA ASP A 108 -0.71 8.78 -3.00
C ASP A 108 -1.28 10.11 -2.46
N ALA A 109 -0.69 11.23 -2.87
CA ALA A 109 -1.13 12.56 -2.50
C ALA A 109 -2.58 12.88 -2.89
N SER A 110 -3.09 12.27 -3.97
CA SER A 110 -4.47 12.49 -4.43
C SER A 110 -5.51 11.69 -3.63
N ASN A 111 -5.06 10.74 -2.81
CA ASN A 111 -5.90 9.90 -1.95
C ASN A 111 -5.29 9.80 -0.54
N LEU A 112 -4.87 10.95 0.00
CA LEU A 112 -4.03 11.04 1.20
C LEU A 112 -4.63 10.33 2.41
N GLU A 113 -5.87 10.66 2.79
CA GLU A 113 -6.54 10.12 3.99
C GLU A 113 -6.55 8.60 4.02
N ARG A 114 -6.94 7.97 2.91
CA ARG A 114 -6.96 6.52 2.77
C ARG A 114 -5.58 5.90 2.90
N ASN A 115 -4.55 6.57 2.40
CA ASN A 115 -3.17 6.07 2.48
C ASN A 115 -2.54 6.29 3.87
N LEU A 116 -2.99 7.33 4.59
CA LEU A 116 -2.52 7.59 5.94
C LEU A 116 -2.98 6.53 6.93
N TYR A 117 -4.10 5.84 6.69
CA TYR A 117 -4.50 4.70 7.53
C TYR A 117 -3.41 3.61 7.60
N PHE A 118 -2.85 3.21 6.44
CA PHE A 118 -1.74 2.27 6.40
C PHE A 118 -0.47 2.85 7.04
N THR A 119 -0.24 4.16 6.86
CA THR A 119 0.90 4.88 7.46
C THR A 119 0.88 4.83 8.98
N VAL A 120 -0.29 5.00 9.59
CA VAL A 120 -0.49 4.91 11.05
C VAL A 120 -0.05 3.54 11.56
N GLN A 121 -0.42 2.45 10.87
CA GLN A 121 0.00 1.10 11.26
C GLN A 121 1.51 0.87 11.09
N LEU A 122 2.14 1.49 10.08
CA LEU A 122 3.61 1.44 9.94
C LEU A 122 4.32 2.16 11.10
N LEU A 123 3.76 3.27 11.60
CA LEU A 123 4.31 4.00 12.75
C LEU A 123 4.20 3.17 14.04
N GLU A 124 3.11 2.42 14.23
CA GLU A 124 2.96 1.49 15.36
C GLU A 124 4.06 0.43 15.38
N MET A 125 4.57 0.02 14.20
CA MET A 125 5.65 -0.94 14.12
C MET A 125 7.00 -0.39 14.60
N GLY A 126 7.15 0.92 14.78
CA GLY A 126 8.37 1.52 15.32
C GLY A 126 9.63 1.36 14.45
N VAL A 127 9.50 0.90 13.21
CA VAL A 127 10.60 0.87 12.25
C VAL A 127 10.81 2.28 11.70
N PRO A 128 12.04 2.82 11.68
CA PRO A 128 12.30 4.13 11.11
C PRO A 128 11.76 4.23 9.69
N MET A 129 11.17 5.37 9.33
CA MET A 129 10.56 5.57 8.02
C MET A 129 10.81 6.96 7.42
N VAL A 130 10.67 7.03 6.11
CA VAL A 130 10.58 8.26 5.31
C VAL A 130 9.33 8.14 4.44
N LEU A 131 8.51 9.19 4.40
CA LEU A 131 7.30 9.22 3.59
C LEU A 131 7.59 9.84 2.21
N ALA A 132 7.39 9.06 1.16
CA ALA A 132 7.39 9.52 -0.23
C ALA A 132 5.95 9.87 -0.64
N LEU A 133 5.60 11.15 -0.56
CA LEU A 133 4.30 11.68 -0.95
C LEU A 133 4.24 11.80 -2.48
N ASN A 134 3.80 10.72 -3.13
CA ASN A 134 3.83 10.53 -4.57
C ASN A 134 2.58 11.09 -5.26
N MET A 135 2.59 11.14 -6.61
CA MET A 135 1.49 11.66 -7.44
C MET A 135 1.14 13.12 -7.16
N MET A 136 2.13 13.94 -6.80
CA MET A 136 1.93 15.36 -6.55
C MET A 136 1.42 16.12 -7.78
N ASP A 137 1.73 15.67 -9.00
CA ASP A 137 1.18 16.22 -10.22
C ASP A 137 -0.34 15.98 -10.35
N VAL A 138 -0.83 14.81 -9.92
CA VAL A 138 -2.25 14.48 -9.87
C VAL A 138 -2.95 15.30 -8.80
N ALA A 139 -2.39 15.37 -7.58
CA ALA A 139 -2.95 16.16 -6.48
C ALA A 139 -3.07 17.65 -6.85
N ARG A 140 -2.02 18.23 -7.45
CA ARG A 140 -2.02 19.62 -7.97
C ARG A 140 -3.11 19.83 -9.03
N LYS A 141 -3.27 18.90 -9.99
CA LYS A 141 -4.33 18.95 -11.01
C LYS A 141 -5.74 18.91 -10.41
N GLN A 142 -5.90 18.25 -9.26
CA GLN A 142 -7.16 18.18 -8.52
C GLN A 142 -7.40 19.38 -7.57
N GLY A 143 -6.49 20.35 -7.54
CA GLY A 143 -6.58 21.53 -6.68
C GLY A 143 -6.31 21.26 -5.20
N MET A 144 -5.64 20.14 -4.89
CA MET A 144 -5.22 19.81 -3.53
C MET A 144 -3.91 20.50 -3.20
N GLU A 145 -3.86 21.20 -2.08
CA GLU A 145 -2.63 21.69 -1.47
C GLU A 145 -2.39 20.92 -0.18
N ILE A 146 -1.21 20.33 -0.05
CA ILE A 146 -0.82 19.55 1.13
C ILE A 146 0.29 20.32 1.84
N ASP A 147 0.08 20.59 3.12
CA ASP A 147 1.09 21.16 4.00
C ASP A 147 2.10 20.07 4.39
N ILE A 148 3.13 19.91 3.55
CA ILE A 148 4.16 18.87 3.69
C ILE A 148 4.96 19.03 4.98
N ALA A 149 5.26 20.28 5.37
CA ALA A 149 6.01 20.57 6.58
C ALA A 149 5.21 20.13 7.81
N ARG A 150 3.93 20.53 7.87
CA ARG A 150 3.04 20.09 8.94
C ARG A 150 2.85 18.57 8.96
N LEU A 151 2.68 17.93 7.81
CA LEU A 151 2.58 16.46 7.74
C LEU A 151 3.84 15.79 8.29
N SER A 152 5.03 16.34 8.02
CA SER A 152 6.29 15.84 8.53
C SER A 152 6.43 16.01 10.04
N GLU A 153 5.98 17.14 10.59
CA GLU A 153 5.96 17.40 12.04
C GLU A 153 5.02 16.44 12.77
N GLU A 154 3.78 16.28 12.29
CA GLU A 154 2.76 15.43 12.91
C GLU A 154 3.13 13.94 12.85
N LEU A 155 3.73 13.47 11.74
CA LEU A 155 4.21 12.09 11.62
C LEU A 155 5.55 11.83 12.33
N GLY A 156 6.33 12.88 12.59
CA GLY A 156 7.68 12.77 13.13
C GLY A 156 8.70 12.15 12.17
N CYS A 157 8.41 12.08 10.87
CA CYS A 157 9.31 11.57 9.86
C CYS A 157 9.43 12.53 8.67
N PRO A 158 10.54 12.52 7.91
CA PRO A 158 10.65 13.33 6.70
C PRO A 158 9.58 12.95 5.67
N VAL A 159 8.88 13.97 5.16
CA VAL A 159 7.91 13.83 4.07
C VAL A 159 8.48 14.51 2.84
N VAL A 160 8.61 13.75 1.74
CA VAL A 160 9.16 14.25 0.48
C VAL A 160 8.12 14.14 -0.63
N ALA A 161 7.81 15.27 -1.26
CA ALA A 161 6.99 15.32 -2.47
C ALA A 161 7.71 14.66 -3.65
N VAL A 162 7.04 13.71 -4.32
CA VAL A 162 7.60 12.91 -5.40
C VAL A 162 6.63 12.82 -6.58
N VAL A 163 7.17 12.77 -7.80
CA VAL A 163 6.45 12.32 -9.00
C VAL A 163 7.27 11.22 -9.66
N ALA A 164 7.03 9.98 -9.23
CA ALA A 164 7.91 8.84 -9.50
C ALA A 164 8.26 8.62 -11.00
N PRO A 165 7.33 8.72 -11.97
CA PRO A 165 7.66 8.55 -13.38
C PRO A 165 8.61 9.61 -13.95
N SER A 166 8.59 10.82 -13.39
CA SER A 166 9.43 11.94 -13.83
C SER A 166 10.77 12.02 -13.09
N GLY A 167 10.87 11.37 -11.94
CA GLY A 167 12.02 11.48 -11.02
C GLY A 167 12.03 12.76 -10.17
N GLU A 168 11.02 13.63 -10.26
CA GLU A 168 10.87 14.79 -9.36
C GLU A 168 10.88 14.31 -7.89
N GLY A 169 11.73 14.94 -7.07
CA GLY A 169 11.82 14.68 -5.63
C GLY A 169 12.75 13.53 -5.21
N LEU A 170 13.33 12.77 -6.16
CA LEU A 170 14.13 11.59 -5.79
C LEU A 170 15.44 11.91 -5.07
N ASP A 171 16.14 12.98 -5.43
CA ASP A 171 17.37 13.37 -4.74
C ASP A 171 17.09 13.84 -3.30
N ALA A 172 15.97 14.55 -3.10
CA ALA A 172 15.49 14.92 -1.78
C ALA A 172 15.09 13.68 -0.96
N LEU A 173 14.43 12.69 -1.58
CA LEU A 173 14.08 11.43 -0.94
C LEU A 173 15.33 10.66 -0.48
N LYS A 174 16.35 10.57 -1.35
CA LYS A 174 17.64 9.95 -1.01
C LYS A 174 18.33 10.67 0.14
N ALA A 175 18.34 12.00 0.13
CA ALA A 175 18.90 12.79 1.22
C ALA A 175 18.14 12.57 2.54
N ALA A 176 16.81 12.51 2.50
CA ALA A 176 15.98 12.21 3.67
C ALA A 176 16.28 10.82 4.25
N ILE A 177 16.38 9.79 3.41
CA ILE A 177 16.75 8.42 3.84
C ILE A 177 18.10 8.42 4.55
N LEU A 178 19.11 9.10 3.99
CA LEU A 178 20.43 9.22 4.62
C LEU A 178 20.37 9.97 5.96
N SER A 179 19.53 11.01 6.07
CA SER A 179 19.38 11.78 7.30
C SER A 179 18.78 10.96 8.44
N VAL A 180 17.76 10.15 8.16
CA VAL A 180 17.14 9.27 9.17
C VAL A 180 18.11 8.15 9.55
N ARG A 181 18.81 7.54 8.56
CA ARG A 181 19.82 6.51 8.84
C ARG A 181 20.97 7.03 9.72
N ALA A 182 21.39 8.27 9.51
CA ALA A 182 22.44 8.90 10.32
C ALA A 182 21.95 9.34 11.71
N GLY A 183 20.66 9.21 12.02
CA GLY A 183 20.06 9.73 13.26
C GLY A 183 19.97 11.26 13.31
N ALA A 184 20.19 11.95 12.17
CA ALA A 184 20.10 13.40 12.06
C ALA A 184 18.64 13.90 11.94
N ALA A 185 17.73 13.01 11.53
CA ALA A 185 16.29 13.23 11.52
C ALA A 185 15.58 12.09 12.23
N THR A 186 14.43 12.37 12.84
CA THR A 186 13.56 11.35 13.43
C THR A 186 12.94 10.48 12.33
N GLY A 187 12.76 9.19 12.61
CA GLY A 187 12.20 8.22 11.65
C GLY A 187 10.71 7.95 11.84
N GLY A 188 9.97 8.87 12.44
CA GLY A 188 8.58 8.68 12.84
C GLY A 188 8.41 8.72 14.35
N PHE A 189 7.26 9.21 14.81
CA PHE A 189 6.81 9.02 16.19
C PHE A 189 5.93 7.78 16.26
N ARG A 190 6.09 6.99 17.32
CA ARG A 190 5.11 5.93 17.61
C ARG A 190 3.76 6.61 17.83
N LEU A 191 2.72 6.06 17.21
CA LEU A 191 1.35 6.49 17.47
C LEU A 191 1.04 6.23 18.95
N ALA A 192 0.62 7.28 19.67
CA ALA A 192 0.03 7.12 20.98
C ALA A 192 -1.47 6.88 20.82
N HIS A 193 -1.95 5.76 21.32
CA HIS A 193 -3.37 5.48 21.43
C HIS A 193 -3.98 6.23 22.62
N ASP A 194 -5.30 6.11 22.77
CA ASP A 194 -6.01 6.66 23.91
C ASP A 194 -5.48 6.08 25.23
N GLU A 195 -5.58 6.87 26.31
CA GLU A 195 -4.97 6.57 27.63
C GLU A 195 -5.28 5.16 28.13
N VAL A 196 -6.53 4.70 27.95
CA VAL A 196 -6.97 3.37 28.37
C VAL A 196 -6.23 2.23 27.66
N VAL A 197 -5.88 2.42 26.38
CA VAL A 197 -5.13 1.42 25.59
C VAL A 197 -3.66 1.45 25.97
N GLU A 198 -3.06 2.63 26.12
CA GLU A 198 -1.65 2.76 26.51
C GLU A 198 -1.39 2.24 27.93
N GLU A 199 -2.34 2.41 28.87
CA GLU A 199 -2.31 1.79 30.20
C GLU A 199 -2.24 0.26 30.09
N ALA A 200 -3.14 -0.35 29.30
CA ALA A 200 -3.16 -1.79 29.08
C ALA A 200 -1.89 -2.31 28.40
N ILE A 201 -1.36 -1.58 27.41
CA ILE A 201 -0.08 -1.93 26.77
C ILE A 201 1.06 -1.88 27.79
N GLY A 202 1.13 -0.82 28.60
CA GLY A 202 2.14 -0.68 29.65
C GLY A 202 2.10 -1.82 30.68
N GLU A 203 0.91 -2.32 30.99
CA GLU A 203 0.71 -3.48 31.86
C GLU A 203 1.18 -4.81 31.27
N LEU A 204 0.99 -4.99 29.95
CA LEU A 204 1.42 -6.18 29.22
C LEU A 204 2.91 -6.19 28.93
N LEU A 205 3.53 -5.01 28.77
CA LEU A 205 4.89 -4.86 28.29
C LEU A 205 5.92 -5.75 29.02
N PRO A 206 5.95 -5.83 30.37
CA PRO A 206 6.93 -6.67 31.06
C PRO A 206 6.76 -8.17 30.76
N ALA A 207 5.53 -8.64 30.54
CA ALA A 207 5.25 -10.02 30.22
C ALA A 207 5.61 -10.32 28.75
N VAL A 208 5.31 -9.39 27.84
CA VAL A 208 5.63 -9.50 26.42
C VAL A 208 7.14 -9.47 26.17
N GLU A 209 7.88 -8.62 26.88
CA GLU A 209 9.35 -8.57 26.82
C GLU A 209 10.03 -9.85 27.36
N ALA A 210 9.36 -10.58 28.25
CA ALA A 210 9.84 -11.85 28.78
C ALA A 210 9.58 -13.05 27.84
N LEU A 211 8.79 -12.87 26.78
CA LEU A 211 8.57 -13.92 25.79
C LEU A 211 9.87 -14.25 25.04
N PRO A 212 10.10 -15.52 24.69
CA PRO A 212 11.29 -15.89 23.93
C PRO A 212 11.28 -15.13 22.61
N ALA A 213 12.34 -14.37 22.35
CA ALA A 213 12.54 -13.71 21.07
C ALA A 213 12.42 -14.77 19.97
N GLY A 214 11.48 -14.58 19.03
CA GLY A 214 11.44 -15.35 17.80
C GLY A 214 12.80 -15.27 17.09
N GLN A 215 13.07 -16.15 16.12
CA GLN A 215 14.36 -16.26 15.41
C GLN A 215 14.76 -15.03 14.53
N GLY A 216 14.42 -13.81 14.93
CA GLY A 216 14.86 -12.55 14.33
C GLY A 216 16.02 -11.93 15.11
N ASP A 217 17.01 -11.39 14.40
CA ASP A 217 18.27 -10.89 14.95
C ASP A 217 18.04 -9.72 15.92
N SER A 218 18.80 -9.72 17.01
CA SER A 218 18.83 -8.83 18.19
C SER A 218 19.08 -7.34 17.92
N ARG A 219 18.89 -6.86 16.68
CA ARG A 219 19.25 -5.50 16.25
C ARG A 219 18.17 -4.45 16.52
N HIS A 220 16.92 -4.87 16.70
CA HIS A 220 15.82 -3.99 17.10
C HIS A 220 15.21 -4.48 18.43
N PRO A 221 15.37 -3.74 19.55
CA PRO A 221 14.77 -4.12 20.83
C PRO A 221 13.23 -4.05 20.87
N HIS A 222 12.54 -3.85 19.74
CA HIS A 222 11.14 -3.48 19.71
C HIS A 222 10.46 -4.21 18.56
N ASN A 223 9.51 -5.09 18.87
CA ASN A 223 8.15 -4.57 18.86
C ASN A 223 7.27 -5.08 20.01
N ALA A 224 7.80 -5.16 21.23
CA ALA A 224 6.99 -5.58 22.39
C ALA A 224 5.70 -4.73 22.56
N HIS A 225 5.77 -3.43 22.29
CA HIS A 225 4.59 -2.54 22.29
C HIS A 225 3.58 -2.92 21.21
N TRP A 226 4.01 -3.02 19.93
CA TRP A 226 3.14 -3.46 18.85
C TRP A 226 2.59 -4.88 19.08
N LEU A 227 3.39 -5.80 19.64
CA LEU A 227 2.96 -7.15 19.96
C LEU A 227 1.91 -7.15 21.07
N ALA A 228 2.09 -6.33 22.11
CA ALA A 228 1.09 -6.11 23.15
C ALA A 228 -0.21 -5.54 22.55
N LEU A 229 -0.11 -4.55 21.66
CA LEU A 229 -1.26 -4.01 20.94
C LEU A 229 -1.98 -5.09 20.11
N LYS A 230 -1.24 -5.92 19.36
CA LYS A 230 -1.82 -7.04 18.59
C LYS A 230 -2.45 -8.11 19.49
N MET A 231 -1.91 -8.37 20.67
CA MET A 231 -2.54 -9.25 21.65
C MET A 231 -3.87 -8.68 22.15
N LEU A 232 -3.96 -7.36 22.40
CA LEU A 232 -5.20 -6.68 22.78
C LEU A 232 -6.25 -6.71 21.66
N GLU A 233 -5.83 -6.67 20.40
CA GLU A 233 -6.70 -6.84 19.21
C GLU A 233 -7.20 -8.27 19.01
N GLY A 234 -6.75 -9.23 19.82
CA GLY A 234 -7.11 -10.62 19.63
C GLY A 234 -6.44 -11.28 18.42
N ASP A 235 -5.31 -10.75 17.94
CA ASP A 235 -4.60 -11.33 16.80
C ASP A 235 -4.14 -12.76 17.13
N SER A 236 -4.61 -13.72 16.32
CA SER A 236 -4.38 -15.14 16.58
C SER A 236 -2.90 -15.54 16.61
N GLN A 237 -2.06 -14.91 15.79
CA GLN A 237 -0.62 -15.19 15.74
C GLN A 237 0.10 -14.62 16.96
N ALA A 238 -0.25 -13.41 17.38
CA ALA A 238 0.29 -12.79 18.59
C ALA A 238 -0.13 -13.58 19.84
N LEU A 239 -1.41 -13.96 19.94
CA LEU A 239 -1.93 -14.76 21.05
C LEU A 239 -1.30 -16.16 21.10
N ALA A 240 -0.91 -16.74 19.97
CA ALA A 240 -0.22 -18.04 19.94
C ALA A 240 1.10 -18.05 20.73
N LEU A 241 1.73 -16.88 20.93
CA LEU A 241 2.95 -16.73 21.72
C LEU A 241 2.68 -16.67 23.24
N ALA A 242 1.45 -16.35 23.64
CA ALA A 242 1.07 -16.18 25.04
C ALA A 242 0.71 -17.50 25.71
N ASP A 243 1.17 -17.68 26.95
CA ASP A 243 0.75 -18.76 27.84
C ASP A 243 -0.65 -18.50 28.43
N ASP A 244 -1.22 -19.49 29.11
CA ASP A 244 -2.59 -19.38 29.66
C ASP A 244 -2.75 -18.23 30.67
N ALA A 245 -1.68 -17.94 31.44
CA ALA A 245 -1.67 -16.86 32.40
C ALA A 245 -1.71 -15.49 31.71
N LEU A 246 -0.88 -15.29 30.69
CA LEU A 246 -0.86 -14.07 29.90
C LEU A 246 -2.18 -13.89 29.12
N ARG A 247 -2.74 -14.95 28.55
CA ARG A 247 -4.05 -14.92 27.87
C ARG A 247 -5.17 -14.45 28.81
N THR A 248 -5.22 -15.00 30.02
CA THR A 248 -6.21 -14.58 31.03
C THR A 248 -6.06 -13.09 31.37
N ARG A 249 -4.82 -12.59 31.43
CA ARG A 249 -4.56 -11.17 31.69
C ARG A 249 -4.95 -10.28 30.51
N ILE A 250 -4.67 -10.71 29.29
CA ILE A 250 -5.09 -10.01 28.06
C ILE A 250 -6.61 -9.91 28.02
N ASP A 251 -7.33 -11.00 28.26
CA ASP A 251 -8.80 -11.00 28.26
C ASP A 251 -9.38 -10.06 29.34
N ALA A 252 -8.76 -10.02 30.52
CA ALA A 252 -9.18 -9.08 31.58
C ALA A 252 -8.97 -7.61 31.17
N LEU A 253 -7.84 -7.29 30.54
CA LEU A 253 -7.55 -5.93 30.06
C LEU A 253 -8.45 -5.52 28.89
N ARG A 254 -8.73 -6.44 27.96
CA ARG A 254 -9.70 -6.22 26.87
C ARG A 254 -11.06 -5.86 27.44
N HIS A 255 -11.52 -6.61 28.45
CA HIS A 255 -12.80 -6.32 29.10
C HIS A 255 -12.82 -4.98 29.85
N ASP A 256 -11.72 -4.58 30.49
CA ASP A 256 -11.62 -3.26 31.13
C ASP A 256 -11.72 -2.11 30.11
N ILE A 257 -11.03 -2.25 28.96
CA ILE A 257 -11.11 -1.29 27.85
C ILE A 257 -12.55 -1.18 27.36
N GLU A 258 -13.20 -2.31 27.08
CA GLU A 258 -14.59 -2.35 26.59
C GLU A 258 -15.56 -1.66 27.56
N GLN A 259 -15.41 -1.87 28.86
CA GLN A 259 -16.24 -1.22 29.87
C GLN A 259 -16.00 0.30 29.98
N ARG A 260 -14.76 0.75 29.79
CA ARG A 260 -14.40 2.18 29.89
C ARG A 260 -14.79 2.97 28.64
N VAL A 261 -14.78 2.32 27.48
CA VAL A 261 -15.07 2.94 26.18
C VAL A 261 -16.54 2.73 25.74
N ASP A 262 -17.24 1.74 26.32
CA ASP A 262 -18.61 1.33 25.93
C ASP A 262 -18.68 0.82 24.47
N GLU A 263 -17.63 0.14 24.02
CA GLU A 263 -17.50 -0.42 22.66
C GLU A 263 -16.56 -1.63 22.66
N ASP A 264 -16.80 -2.60 21.78
CA ASP A 264 -15.94 -3.77 21.59
C ASP A 264 -14.54 -3.32 21.11
N ILE A 265 -13.48 -3.84 21.72
CA ILE A 265 -12.10 -3.43 21.39
C ILE A 265 -11.73 -3.70 19.92
N ASP A 266 -12.30 -4.75 19.34
CA ASP A 266 -12.11 -5.16 17.94
C ASP A 266 -12.68 -4.13 16.95
N ILE A 267 -13.59 -3.25 17.40
CA ILE A 267 -14.16 -2.15 16.62
C ILE A 267 -13.44 -0.84 16.97
N TYR A 268 -13.24 -0.60 18.26
CA TYR A 268 -12.67 0.64 18.78
C TYR A 268 -11.24 0.91 18.27
N LEU A 269 -10.36 -0.10 18.24
CA LEU A 269 -8.97 0.11 17.79
C LEU A 269 -8.87 0.48 16.30
N PRO A 270 -9.52 -0.23 15.36
CA PRO A 270 -9.63 0.23 13.98
C PRO A 270 -10.20 1.65 13.85
N ASP A 271 -11.28 1.97 14.58
CA ASP A 271 -11.92 3.28 14.52
C ASP A 271 -11.02 4.40 15.05
N SER A 272 -10.27 4.14 16.13
CA SER A 272 -9.22 5.04 16.63
C SER A 272 -8.18 5.33 15.55
N ARG A 273 -7.65 4.30 14.88
CA ARG A 273 -6.67 4.48 13.78
C ARG A 273 -7.24 5.26 12.60
N PHE A 274 -8.49 4.97 12.20
CA PHE A 274 -9.18 5.75 11.18
C PHE A 274 -9.33 7.21 11.62
N GLY A 275 -9.69 7.45 12.88
CA GLY A 275 -9.75 8.77 13.49
C GLY A 275 -8.42 9.52 13.41
N HIS A 276 -7.30 8.88 13.74
CA HIS A 276 -5.96 9.45 13.62
C HIS A 276 -5.60 9.80 12.17
N ALA A 277 -5.83 8.87 11.24
CA ALA A 277 -5.55 9.10 9.82
C ALA A 277 -6.42 10.24 9.24
N HIS A 278 -7.69 10.28 9.62
CA HIS A 278 -8.63 11.33 9.23
C HIS A 278 -8.22 12.69 9.79
N ALA A 279 -7.94 12.77 11.09
CA ALA A 279 -7.51 14.00 11.76
C ALA A 279 -6.22 14.53 11.14
N LEU A 280 -5.24 13.66 10.87
CA LEU A 280 -3.99 14.03 10.22
C LEU A 280 -4.24 14.57 8.81
N ALA A 281 -5.08 13.88 8.01
CA ALA A 281 -5.41 14.32 6.65
C ALA A 281 -6.07 15.71 6.64
N GLN A 282 -7.09 15.94 7.48
CA GLN A 282 -7.80 17.22 7.56
C GLN A 282 -6.88 18.37 8.01
N THR A 283 -5.91 18.05 8.85
CA THR A 283 -4.96 19.00 9.43
C THR A 283 -3.98 19.54 8.38
N VAL A 284 -3.62 18.72 7.39
CA VAL A 284 -2.60 19.04 6.37
C VAL A 284 -3.18 19.38 5.00
N LEU A 285 -4.39 18.91 4.70
CA LEU A 285 -5.06 19.18 3.42
C LEU A 285 -5.71 20.56 3.44
N ARG A 286 -5.27 21.40 2.51
CA ARG A 286 -5.96 22.63 2.12
C ARG A 286 -6.53 22.43 0.73
N GLN A 287 -7.85 22.31 0.62
CA GLN A 287 -8.48 22.34 -0.70
C GLN A 287 -8.58 23.79 -1.16
N ARG A 288 -7.85 24.13 -2.24
CA ARG A 288 -8.14 25.37 -2.96
C ARG A 288 -9.46 25.20 -3.68
N GLY A 289 -10.53 25.73 -3.08
CA GLY A 289 -11.75 26.10 -3.77
C GLY A 289 -12.43 24.99 -4.59
N LYS A 290 -13.07 24.02 -3.91
CA LYS A 290 -14.21 23.28 -4.49
C LYS A 290 -15.52 24.00 -4.18
N LEU A 291 -15.66 25.23 -4.67
CA LEU A 291 -16.97 25.86 -4.92
C LEU A 291 -17.38 25.75 -6.40
N GLY A 292 -16.56 25.10 -7.23
CA GLY A 292 -16.91 24.75 -8.61
C GLY A 292 -17.47 23.34 -8.69
N LYS A 293 -18.78 23.21 -8.91
CA LYS A 293 -19.45 21.93 -9.21
C LYS A 293 -18.70 21.22 -10.35
N THR A 294 -18.28 19.97 -10.14
CA THR A 294 -17.64 19.15 -11.18
C THR A 294 -18.61 18.92 -12.35
N VAL A 295 -18.11 18.50 -13.52
CA VAL A 295 -18.99 18.17 -14.66
C VAL A 295 -19.97 17.04 -14.29
N SER A 296 -19.54 16.07 -13.47
CA SER A 296 -20.43 15.06 -12.90
C SER A 296 -21.50 15.71 -12.03
N ASP A 297 -21.12 16.59 -11.10
CA ASP A 297 -22.09 17.27 -10.23
C ASP A 297 -23.10 18.12 -11.01
N ARG A 298 -22.72 18.66 -12.18
CA ARG A 298 -23.63 19.40 -13.07
C ARG A 298 -24.60 18.48 -13.79
N ILE A 299 -24.10 17.33 -14.27
CA ILE A 299 -24.94 16.31 -14.91
C ILE A 299 -25.91 15.74 -13.88
N ASP A 300 -25.40 15.35 -12.71
CA ASP A 300 -26.18 14.84 -11.58
C ASP A 300 -27.21 15.87 -11.13
N ALA A 301 -26.86 17.17 -11.08
CA ALA A 301 -27.83 18.22 -10.76
C ALA A 301 -28.99 18.34 -11.77
N VAL A 302 -28.79 17.96 -13.04
CA VAL A 302 -29.84 17.96 -14.07
C VAL A 302 -30.61 16.63 -14.07
N VAL A 303 -29.88 15.51 -14.01
CA VAL A 303 -30.42 14.14 -14.05
C VAL A 303 -31.21 13.81 -12.77
N LEU A 304 -30.76 14.27 -11.61
CA LEU A 304 -31.40 14.03 -10.31
C LEU A 304 -32.35 15.16 -9.90
N HIS A 305 -32.56 16.17 -10.76
CA HIS A 305 -33.47 17.26 -10.44
C HIS A 305 -34.91 16.75 -10.34
N ARG A 306 -35.64 17.09 -9.28
CA ARG A 306 -37.02 16.62 -9.04
C ARG A 306 -37.99 16.83 -10.21
N TRP A 307 -37.74 17.84 -11.05
CA TRP A 307 -38.58 18.17 -12.21
C TRP A 307 -38.00 17.70 -13.56
N PHE A 308 -36.67 17.64 -13.72
CA PHE A 308 -36.03 17.26 -14.99
C PHE A 308 -35.60 15.80 -15.03
N GLY A 309 -35.48 15.14 -13.88
CA GLY A 309 -35.05 13.75 -13.80
C GLY A 309 -36.01 12.78 -14.46
N ILE A 310 -37.33 12.95 -14.28
CA ILE A 310 -38.34 12.09 -14.94
C ILE A 310 -38.28 12.25 -16.49
N PRO A 311 -38.33 13.47 -17.07
CA PRO A 311 -38.16 13.64 -18.52
C PRO A 311 -36.84 13.09 -19.07
N VAL A 312 -35.72 13.33 -18.38
CA VAL A 312 -34.39 12.85 -18.80
C VAL A 312 -34.33 11.32 -18.74
N PHE A 313 -34.85 10.71 -17.68
CA PHE A 313 -34.94 9.26 -17.55
C PHE A 313 -35.74 8.63 -18.69
N LEU A 314 -36.92 9.17 -18.99
CA LEU A 314 -37.76 8.70 -20.10
C LEU A 314 -37.05 8.85 -21.45
N LEU A 315 -36.33 9.95 -21.67
CA LEU A 315 -35.54 10.16 -22.89
C LEU A 315 -34.43 9.11 -23.02
N VAL A 316 -33.67 8.85 -21.95
CA VAL A 316 -32.60 7.84 -21.96
C VAL A 316 -33.17 6.45 -22.20
N MET A 317 -34.26 6.08 -21.53
CA MET A 317 -34.97 4.82 -21.77
C MET A 317 -35.44 4.70 -23.22
N TYR A 318 -36.03 5.76 -23.77
CA TYR A 318 -36.45 5.79 -25.18
C TYR A 318 -35.27 5.61 -26.13
N LEU A 319 -34.14 6.28 -25.88
CA LEU A 319 -32.92 6.13 -26.69
C LEU A 319 -32.35 4.72 -26.61
N MET A 320 -32.34 4.10 -25.41
CA MET A 320 -31.94 2.70 -25.26
C MET A 320 -32.86 1.75 -26.04
N PHE A 321 -34.18 1.94 -25.97
CA PHE A 321 -35.13 1.15 -26.77
C PHE A 321 -34.94 1.36 -28.27
N MET A 322 -34.82 2.60 -28.72
CA MET A 322 -34.58 2.93 -30.12
C MET A 322 -33.30 2.30 -30.63
N PHE A 323 -32.21 2.41 -29.86
CA PHE A 323 -30.93 1.79 -30.20
C PHE A 323 -31.04 0.26 -30.24
N THR A 324 -31.68 -0.35 -29.25
CA THR A 324 -31.84 -1.81 -29.17
C THR A 324 -32.70 -2.35 -30.32
N ILE A 325 -33.78 -1.65 -30.68
CA ILE A 325 -34.68 -2.05 -31.77
C ILE A 325 -34.03 -1.83 -33.13
N ASN A 326 -33.37 -0.69 -33.37
CA ASN A 326 -32.72 -0.43 -34.66
C ASN A 326 -31.49 -1.31 -34.87
N LEU A 327 -30.68 -1.52 -33.83
CA LEU A 327 -29.53 -2.42 -33.91
C LEU A 327 -30.01 -3.88 -34.04
N GLY A 328 -31.02 -4.28 -33.27
CA GLY A 328 -31.64 -5.60 -33.40
C GLY A 328 -32.25 -5.83 -34.78
N GLY A 329 -32.96 -4.85 -35.34
CA GLY A 329 -33.54 -4.90 -36.68
C GLY A 329 -32.49 -5.07 -37.77
N ALA A 330 -31.40 -4.28 -37.73
CA ALA A 330 -30.30 -4.43 -38.68
C ALA A 330 -29.64 -5.82 -38.62
N PHE A 331 -29.53 -6.41 -37.42
CA PHE A 331 -29.04 -7.79 -37.26
C PHE A 331 -30.03 -8.83 -37.79
N VAL A 332 -31.33 -8.65 -37.56
CA VAL A 332 -32.38 -9.54 -38.10
C VAL A 332 -32.39 -9.49 -39.62
N ASP A 333 -32.39 -8.31 -40.23
CA ASP A 333 -32.34 -8.14 -41.69
C ASP A 333 -31.09 -8.78 -42.30
N PHE A 334 -29.94 -8.68 -41.61
CA PHE A 334 -28.71 -9.33 -42.02
C PHE A 334 -28.84 -10.87 -42.00
N PHE A 335 -29.39 -11.45 -40.93
CA PHE A 335 -29.59 -12.90 -40.83
C PHE A 335 -30.66 -13.42 -41.79
N ASP A 336 -31.73 -12.65 -42.04
CA ASP A 336 -32.77 -13.00 -43.01
C ASP A 336 -32.22 -12.96 -44.45
N GLY A 337 -31.38 -11.98 -44.78
CA GLY A 337 -30.69 -11.92 -46.07
C GLY A 337 -29.74 -13.10 -46.28
N LEU A 338 -28.94 -13.42 -45.25
CA LEU A 338 -28.02 -14.57 -45.27
C LEU A 338 -28.79 -15.90 -45.34
N GLY A 339 -29.87 -16.02 -44.58
CA GLY A 339 -30.75 -17.19 -44.53
C GLY A 339 -31.44 -17.44 -45.86
N ASN A 340 -32.02 -16.41 -46.48
CA ASN A 340 -32.63 -16.53 -47.80
C ASN A 340 -31.61 -16.94 -48.88
N ALA A 341 -30.42 -16.33 -48.89
CA ALA A 341 -29.39 -16.68 -49.86
C ALA A 341 -28.92 -18.14 -49.73
N ILE A 342 -28.76 -18.63 -48.49
CA ILE A 342 -28.25 -19.99 -48.24
C ILE A 342 -29.36 -21.06 -48.37
N PHE A 343 -30.52 -20.83 -47.76
CA PHE A 343 -31.58 -21.84 -47.64
C PHE A 343 -32.63 -21.77 -48.74
N VAL A 344 -32.88 -20.60 -49.34
CA VAL A 344 -33.88 -20.47 -50.40
C VAL A 344 -33.18 -20.53 -51.75
N ASP A 345 -32.26 -19.63 -52.04
CA ASP A 345 -31.59 -19.58 -53.35
C ASP A 345 -30.55 -20.70 -53.51
N GLY A 346 -29.75 -20.96 -52.47
CA GLY A 346 -28.81 -22.06 -52.43
C GLY A 346 -29.49 -23.42 -52.58
N PHE A 347 -30.54 -23.71 -51.81
CA PHE A 347 -31.26 -24.99 -51.87
C PHE A 347 -32.07 -25.13 -53.17
N LYS A 348 -32.68 -24.06 -53.69
CA LYS A 348 -33.43 -24.07 -54.95
C LYS A 348 -32.52 -24.33 -56.16
N SER A 349 -31.34 -23.72 -56.22
CA SER A 349 -30.34 -24.02 -57.26
C SER A 349 -29.82 -25.46 -57.20
N LEU A 350 -29.75 -26.03 -55.99
CA LEU A 350 -29.30 -27.41 -55.76
C LEU A 350 -30.38 -28.43 -56.16
N ILE A 351 -31.65 -28.11 -55.97
CA ILE A 351 -32.79 -28.92 -56.44
C ILE A 351 -32.99 -28.81 -57.95
N GLU A 352 -32.93 -27.60 -58.52
CA GLU A 352 -33.05 -27.39 -59.97
C GLU A 352 -31.89 -28.05 -60.74
N GLY A 353 -30.71 -28.18 -60.13
CA GLY A 353 -29.59 -28.94 -60.69
C GLY A 353 -29.72 -30.48 -60.61
N TRP A 354 -30.66 -31.01 -59.82
CA TRP A 354 -30.81 -32.45 -59.57
C TRP A 354 -32.04 -33.08 -60.26
N MET A 355 -32.93 -32.27 -60.86
CA MET A 355 -34.05 -32.75 -61.67
C MET A 355 -33.65 -32.75 -63.17
N PRO A 356 -33.67 -33.90 -63.86
CA PRO A 356 -33.64 -33.91 -65.32
C PRO A 356 -34.97 -33.36 -65.88
N PRO A 357 -34.99 -32.85 -67.14
CA PRO A 357 -36.18 -32.28 -67.76
C PRO A 357 -37.36 -33.24 -67.89
#